data_AF-A0A429X0A3-F1
#
_entry.id   AF-A0A429X0A3-F1
#
_cell.length_a   1.000
_cell.length_b   1.000
_cell.length_c   1.000
_cell.angle_alpha   90.00
_cell.angle_beta   90.00
_cell.angle_gamma   90.00
#
_symmetry.space_group_name_H-M   'P 1'
#
loop_
_entity.id
_entity.type
_entity.pdbx_description
1 polymer ?
#
loop_
_entity_poly.entity_id
_entity_poly.type
_entity_poly.pdbx_seq_one_letter_code
_entity_poly.pdbx_strand_id
1 'polypeptide(L)'
;MKEGEISLSKARIVPVKEMLGIQVNAIFSRWLRNLLMIFTIGLPSGLLIVFITVSLKLNGVLFTTWLGQYVSMDVKAPHYFSVGMCFLISILTTSEVMWQNIKERNVEISLYKALGWKDRTIRKMVYMEGAVIGFLGGVLGVIFSIVILHFMYKTIAWNEWWIFVVCLIVPVIVGVISAAIPARKIIKINPSMGLKG
;
A
#
# COMPACT_ATOMS: atom_id res chain seq x y z
N MET A 1 -34.84 33.68 16.10
CA MET A 1 -35.83 32.70 15.59
C MET A 1 -35.39 32.28 14.20
N LYS A 2 -35.23 30.96 13.97
CA LYS A 2 -35.14 30.22 12.68
C LYS A 2 -34.02 30.70 11.73
N GLU A 3 -33.01 29.92 11.39
CA GLU A 3 -33.02 28.63 10.68
C GLU A 3 -31.79 27.81 11.16
N GLY A 4 -31.85 26.52 11.48
CA GLY A 4 -32.70 25.51 10.86
C GLY A 4 -32.01 24.83 9.67
N GLU A 5 -30.67 24.91 9.52
CA GLU A 5 -29.98 24.09 8.52
C GLU A 5 -29.55 22.74 9.09
N ILE A 6 -30.33 21.77 8.64
CA ILE A 6 -30.22 20.34 8.88
C ILE A 6 -28.94 19.89 8.20
N SER A 7 -27.83 19.80 8.95
CA SER A 7 -26.66 19.05 8.50
C SER A 7 -27.12 17.61 8.31
N LEU A 8 -27.34 17.23 7.05
CA LEU A 8 -27.78 15.90 6.65
C LEU A 8 -26.83 14.88 7.27
N SER A 9 -27.35 14.22 8.30
CA SER A 9 -26.71 13.15 9.04
C SER A 9 -26.37 12.03 8.06
N LYS A 10 -25.14 12.03 7.56
CA LYS A 10 -24.58 10.90 6.84
C LYS A 10 -24.58 9.73 7.83
N ALA A 11 -25.43 8.74 7.58
CA ALA A 11 -25.64 7.60 8.45
C ALA A 11 -24.29 7.02 8.91
N ARG A 12 -24.00 7.15 10.21
CA ARG A 12 -22.77 6.60 10.81
C ARG A 12 -23.01 5.12 11.08
N ILE A 13 -22.35 4.28 10.31
CA ILE A 13 -22.67 2.85 10.19
C ILE A 13 -21.99 2.01 11.29
N VAL A 14 -21.02 2.53 12.05
CA VAL A 14 -20.25 1.73 13.01
C VAL A 14 -19.98 2.48 14.32
N PRO A 15 -20.21 1.87 15.50
CA PRO A 15 -19.89 2.46 16.80
C PRO A 15 -18.37 2.56 17.04
N VAL A 16 -17.95 3.72 17.56
CA VAL A 16 -16.55 4.08 17.86
C VAL A 16 -16.11 3.41 19.16
N LYS A 17 -15.78 2.11 19.12
CA LYS A 17 -15.14 1.43 20.27
C LYS A 17 -13.66 1.13 20.08
N GLU A 18 -13.18 1.04 18.84
CA GLU A 18 -11.78 0.71 18.56
C GLU A 18 -11.16 1.58 17.47
N MET A 19 -9.86 1.88 17.61
CA MET A 19 -9.06 2.65 16.67
C MET A 19 -9.05 2.04 15.25
N LEU A 20 -9.32 0.73 15.14
CA LEU A 20 -9.51 -0.02 13.90
C LEU A 20 -10.82 0.35 13.17
N GLY A 21 -11.92 0.56 13.88
CA GLY A 21 -13.23 0.87 13.27
C GLY A 21 -13.26 2.24 12.59
N ILE A 22 -12.53 3.21 13.13
CA ILE A 22 -12.40 4.55 12.52
C ILE A 22 -11.61 4.48 11.19
N GLN A 23 -10.62 3.59 11.10
CA GLN A 23 -9.78 3.43 9.90
C GLN A 23 -10.51 2.71 8.76
N VAL A 24 -11.26 1.65 9.06
CA VAL A 24 -12.05 0.92 8.05
C VAL A 24 -13.09 1.83 7.39
N ASN A 25 -13.74 2.70 8.18
CA ASN A 25 -14.73 3.64 7.64
C ASN A 25 -14.08 4.76 6.79
N ALA A 26 -12.87 5.21 7.18
CA ALA A 26 -12.10 6.17 6.38
C ALA A 26 -11.72 5.59 5.00
N ILE A 27 -11.35 4.30 4.95
CA ILE A 27 -11.00 3.61 3.71
C ILE A 27 -12.19 3.53 2.74
N PHE A 28 -13.39 3.28 3.25
CA PHE A 28 -14.59 3.14 2.41
C PHE A 28 -15.13 4.48 1.89
N SER A 29 -14.92 5.58 2.62
CA SER A 29 -15.47 6.89 2.25
C SER A 29 -14.90 7.49 0.96
N ARG A 30 -13.70 7.05 0.51
CA ARG A 30 -13.01 7.55 -0.70
C ARG A 30 -12.37 6.41 -1.52
N TRP A 31 -13.23 5.48 -1.95
CA TRP A 31 -12.88 4.24 -2.64
C TRP A 31 -11.89 4.41 -3.82
N LEU A 32 -12.07 5.43 -4.67
CA LEU A 32 -11.24 5.61 -5.87
C LEU A 32 -9.75 5.86 -5.56
N ARG A 33 -9.43 6.68 -4.54
CA ARG A 33 -8.03 7.00 -4.20
C ARG A 33 -7.33 5.82 -3.52
N ASN A 34 -8.06 5.10 -2.68
CA ASN A 34 -7.52 3.91 -2.02
C ASN A 34 -7.26 2.80 -3.02
N LEU A 35 -8.14 2.63 -4.02
CA LEU A 35 -7.86 1.74 -5.15
C LEU A 35 -6.57 2.14 -5.88
N LEU A 36 -6.36 3.42 -6.18
CA LEU A 36 -5.13 3.88 -6.85
C LEU A 36 -3.86 3.50 -6.07
N MET A 37 -3.86 3.65 -4.74
CA MET A 37 -2.70 3.29 -3.91
C MET A 37 -2.48 1.78 -3.88
N ILE A 38 -3.55 1.01 -3.74
CA ILE A 38 -3.50 -0.46 -3.76
C ILE A 38 -2.95 -0.96 -5.11
N PHE A 39 -3.37 -0.38 -6.24
CA PHE A 39 -2.81 -0.70 -7.56
C PHE A 39 -1.34 -0.29 -7.69
N THR A 40 -0.97 0.89 -7.18
CA THR A 40 0.40 1.42 -7.25
C THR A 40 1.41 0.54 -6.51
N ILE A 41 1.00 -0.10 -5.40
CA ILE A 41 1.83 -1.05 -4.65
C ILE A 41 1.68 -2.49 -5.18
N GLY A 42 0.47 -2.87 -5.60
CA GLY A 42 0.17 -4.21 -6.09
C GLY A 42 0.86 -4.56 -7.42
N LEU A 43 0.99 -3.59 -8.33
CA LEU A 43 1.62 -3.84 -9.64
C LEU A 43 3.11 -4.18 -9.53
N PRO A 44 3.99 -3.38 -8.87
CA PRO A 44 5.40 -3.73 -8.72
C PRO A 44 5.63 -5.03 -7.96
N SER A 45 4.78 -5.30 -6.96
CA SER A 45 4.89 -6.52 -6.15
C SER A 45 4.51 -7.78 -6.93
N GLY A 46 3.39 -7.76 -7.66
CA GLY A 46 3.02 -8.84 -8.58
C GLY A 46 4.10 -9.09 -9.64
N LEU A 47 4.67 -8.03 -10.22
CA LEU A 47 5.73 -8.13 -11.22
C LEU A 47 7.00 -8.78 -10.66
N LEU A 48 7.41 -8.41 -9.44
CA LEU A 48 8.56 -9.01 -8.76
C LEU A 48 8.40 -10.53 -8.62
N ILE A 49 7.20 -11.01 -8.30
CA ILE A 49 6.95 -12.44 -8.08
C ILE A 49 6.95 -13.23 -9.37
N VAL A 50 6.30 -12.70 -10.40
CA VAL A 50 6.36 -13.30 -11.74
C VAL A 50 7.82 -13.45 -12.14
N PHE A 51 8.63 -12.41 -11.92
CA PHE A 51 10.06 -12.44 -12.22
C PHE A 51 10.84 -13.49 -11.41
N ILE A 52 10.63 -13.57 -10.09
CA ILE A 52 11.28 -14.59 -9.24
C ILE A 52 10.89 -16.01 -9.69
N THR A 53 9.60 -16.24 -9.94
CA THR A 53 9.08 -17.56 -10.33
C THR A 53 9.62 -18.01 -11.68
N VAL A 54 9.64 -17.11 -12.67
CA VAL A 54 10.22 -17.37 -13.99
C VAL A 54 11.72 -17.64 -13.89
N SER A 55 12.46 -16.85 -13.10
CA SER A 55 13.90 -17.02 -12.88
C SER A 55 14.24 -18.39 -12.26
N LEU A 56 13.49 -18.83 -11.24
CA LEU A 56 13.66 -20.14 -10.60
C LEU A 56 13.39 -21.29 -11.58
N LYS A 57 12.34 -21.19 -12.40
CA LYS A 57 12.00 -22.21 -13.40
C LYS A 57 13.08 -22.30 -14.50
N LEU A 58 13.61 -21.16 -14.95
CA LEU A 58 14.67 -21.10 -15.97
C LEU A 58 16.00 -21.66 -15.46
N ASN A 59 16.33 -21.46 -14.18
CA ASN A 59 17.53 -22.03 -13.57
C ASN A 59 17.49 -23.57 -13.50
N GLY A 60 16.31 -24.20 -13.54
CA GLY A 60 16.22 -25.67 -13.61
C GLY A 60 16.51 -26.26 -14.99
N VAL A 61 16.47 -25.45 -16.06
CA VAL A 61 16.50 -25.92 -17.46
C VAL A 61 17.74 -25.44 -18.22
N LEU A 62 18.26 -24.24 -17.96
CA LEU A 62 19.34 -23.64 -18.77
C LEU A 62 20.78 -24.03 -18.38
N PHE A 63 21.03 -24.53 -17.17
CA PHE A 63 22.39 -24.75 -16.67
C PHE A 63 23.13 -25.93 -17.32
N THR A 64 22.47 -26.69 -18.18
CA THR A 64 23.11 -27.79 -18.91
C THR A 64 23.96 -27.31 -20.11
N THR A 65 23.88 -26.02 -20.48
CA THR A 65 24.61 -25.46 -21.63
C THR A 65 25.45 -24.23 -21.25
N TRP A 66 26.67 -24.13 -21.78
CA TRP A 66 27.59 -23.01 -21.54
C TRP A 66 27.01 -21.67 -22.02
N LEU A 67 26.22 -21.67 -23.09
CA LEU A 67 25.50 -20.49 -23.60
C LEU A 67 24.40 -20.01 -22.64
N GLY A 68 23.77 -20.94 -21.91
CA GLY A 68 22.68 -20.62 -20.98
C GLY A 68 23.13 -19.90 -19.72
N GLN A 69 24.35 -20.15 -19.23
CA GLN A 69 24.92 -19.38 -18.11
C GLN A 69 25.18 -17.91 -18.49
N TYR A 70 25.69 -17.66 -19.70
CA TYR A 70 25.97 -16.31 -20.18
C TYR A 70 24.67 -15.51 -20.40
N VAL A 71 23.70 -16.09 -21.13
CA VAL A 71 22.40 -15.44 -21.40
C VAL A 71 21.60 -15.19 -20.12
N SER A 72 21.71 -16.06 -19.10
CA SER A 72 21.04 -15.85 -17.82
C SER A 72 21.59 -14.65 -17.04
N MET A 73 22.90 -14.39 -17.11
CA MET A 73 23.51 -13.26 -16.40
C MET A 73 23.13 -11.92 -17.03
N ASP A 74 23.12 -11.83 -18.36
CA ASP A 74 22.80 -10.59 -19.08
C ASP A 74 21.32 -10.18 -18.95
N VAL A 75 20.40 -11.15 -18.87
CA VAL A 75 18.96 -10.86 -18.76
C VAL A 75 18.56 -10.52 -17.32
N LYS A 76 19.21 -11.12 -16.30
CA LYS A 76 18.82 -10.90 -14.88
C LYS A 76 19.09 -9.47 -14.40
N ALA A 77 20.25 -8.90 -14.74
CA ALA A 77 20.67 -7.58 -14.26
C ALA A 77 19.68 -6.42 -14.59
N PRO A 78 19.23 -6.23 -15.85
CA PRO A 78 18.31 -5.13 -16.18
C PRO A 78 16.92 -5.27 -15.55
N HIS A 79 16.45 -6.50 -15.36
CA HIS A 79 15.14 -6.75 -14.74
C HIS A 79 15.13 -6.42 -13.24
N TYR A 80 16.16 -6.82 -12.48
CA TYR A 80 16.25 -6.45 -11.05
C TYR A 80 16.35 -4.93 -10.86
N PHE A 81 17.09 -4.24 -11.72
CA PHE A 81 17.19 -2.77 -11.67
C PHE A 81 15.83 -2.09 -11.92
N SER A 82 15.08 -2.57 -12.92
CA SER A 82 13.76 -2.04 -13.27
C SER A 82 12.75 -2.23 -12.15
N VAL A 83 12.72 -3.42 -11.53
CA VAL A 83 11.85 -3.71 -10.37
C VAL A 83 12.19 -2.77 -9.20
N GLY A 84 13.49 -2.56 -8.92
CA GLY A 84 13.94 -1.61 -7.90
C GLY A 84 13.40 -0.20 -8.15
N MET A 85 13.49 0.29 -9.39
CA MET A 85 12.93 1.60 -9.77
C MET A 85 11.41 1.67 -9.60
N CYS A 86 10.67 0.61 -9.98
CA CYS A 86 9.22 0.57 -9.79
C CYS A 86 8.83 0.69 -8.31
N PHE A 87 9.55 0.03 -7.41
CA PHE A 87 9.30 0.17 -5.97
C PHE A 87 9.62 1.57 -5.46
N LEU A 88 10.71 2.19 -5.91
CA LEU A 88 11.04 3.58 -5.55
C LEU A 88 9.93 4.55 -5.96
N ILE A 89 9.46 4.44 -7.21
CA ILE A 89 8.36 5.26 -7.73
C ILE A 89 7.06 5.00 -6.97
N SER A 90 6.78 3.74 -6.62
CA SER A 90 5.61 3.34 -5.84
C SER A 90 5.61 3.96 -4.45
N ILE A 91 6.76 3.95 -3.76
CA ILE A 91 6.92 4.57 -2.43
C ILE A 91 6.65 6.08 -2.50
N LEU A 92 7.23 6.77 -3.48
CA LEU A 92 7.07 8.22 -3.64
C LEU A 92 5.63 8.60 -3.97
N THR A 93 5.02 7.91 -4.93
CA THR A 93 3.63 8.14 -5.35
C THR A 93 2.67 7.89 -4.18
N THR A 94 2.83 6.76 -3.47
CA THR A 94 1.97 6.44 -2.32
C THR A 94 2.14 7.45 -1.20
N SER A 95 3.37 7.90 -0.92
CA SER A 95 3.63 8.94 0.08
C SER A 95 2.90 10.25 -0.26
N GLU A 96 2.90 10.65 -1.53
CA GLU A 96 2.23 11.89 -1.95
C GLU A 96 0.70 11.78 -1.85
N VAL A 97 0.13 10.66 -2.29
CA VAL A 97 -1.33 10.43 -2.17
C VAL A 97 -1.75 10.36 -0.70
N MET A 98 -0.98 9.67 0.15
CA MET A 98 -1.22 9.61 1.59
C MET A 98 -1.15 11.00 2.22
N TRP A 99 -0.18 11.82 1.80
CA TRP A 99 -0.08 13.21 2.26
C TRP A 99 -1.28 14.06 1.86
N GLN A 100 -1.78 13.90 0.63
CA GLN A 100 -3.00 14.54 0.17
C GLN A 100 -4.22 14.10 1.01
N ASN A 101 -4.36 12.80 1.28
CA ASN A 101 -5.45 12.27 2.12
C ASN A 101 -5.44 12.87 3.53
N ILE A 102 -4.26 12.99 4.14
CA ILE A 102 -4.10 13.62 5.46
C ILE A 102 -4.52 15.09 5.42
N LYS A 103 -4.10 15.83 4.38
CA LYS A 103 -4.47 17.24 4.22
C LYS A 103 -5.97 17.44 4.08
N GLU A 104 -6.64 16.58 3.32
CA GLU A 104 -8.11 16.62 3.18
C GLU A 104 -8.83 16.35 4.51
N ARG A 105 -8.17 15.62 5.44
CA ARG A 105 -8.68 15.29 6.78
C ARG A 105 -8.07 16.14 7.90
N ASN A 106 -7.43 17.27 7.57
CA ASN A 106 -6.77 18.14 8.56
C ASN A 106 -7.71 18.61 9.67
N VAL A 107 -9.00 18.85 9.35
CA VAL A 107 -10.00 19.30 10.32
C VAL A 107 -10.27 18.20 11.36
N GLU A 108 -10.49 16.95 10.91
CA GLU A 108 -10.67 15.79 11.81
C GLU A 108 -9.46 15.59 12.72
N ILE A 109 -8.25 15.67 12.15
CA ILE A 109 -6.99 15.50 12.90
C ILE A 109 -6.82 16.61 13.94
N SER A 110 -7.19 17.85 13.58
CA SER A 110 -7.14 18.99 14.50
C SER A 110 -8.11 18.83 15.66
N LEU A 111 -9.31 18.29 15.41
CA LEU A 111 -10.28 17.94 16.46
C LEU A 111 -9.74 16.84 17.38
N TYR A 112 -9.12 15.79 16.84
CA TYR A 112 -8.48 14.76 17.67
C TYR A 112 -7.39 15.34 18.58
N LYS A 113 -6.57 16.27 18.07
CA LYS A 113 -5.57 16.98 18.88
C LYS A 113 -6.22 17.87 19.94
N ALA A 114 -7.30 18.57 19.61
CA ALA A 114 -8.04 19.40 20.57
C ALA A 114 -8.66 18.57 21.71
N LEU A 115 -9.06 17.33 21.41
CA LEU A 115 -9.54 16.34 22.39
C LEU A 115 -8.41 15.67 23.21
N GLY A 116 -7.15 16.09 23.03
CA GLY A 116 -6.02 15.61 23.82
C GLY A 116 -5.30 14.37 23.28
N TRP A 117 -5.52 13.98 22.01
CA TRP A 117 -4.77 12.88 21.41
C TRP A 117 -3.29 13.22 21.28
N LYS A 118 -2.42 12.31 21.73
CA LYS A 118 -0.96 12.46 21.61
C LYS A 118 -0.50 12.32 20.15
N ASP A 119 0.52 13.08 19.73
CA ASP A 119 1.12 12.97 18.39
C ASP A 119 1.63 11.56 18.06
N ARG A 120 2.02 10.78 19.07
CA ARG A 120 2.40 9.35 18.90
C ARG A 120 1.23 8.50 18.40
N THR A 121 0.02 8.74 18.91
CA THR A 121 -1.20 8.00 18.52
C THR A 121 -1.57 8.34 17.07
N ILE A 122 -1.50 9.62 16.71
CA ILE A 122 -1.77 10.09 15.34
C ILE A 122 -0.75 9.51 14.35
N ARG A 123 0.54 9.47 14.72
CA ARG A 123 1.56 8.80 13.89
C ARG A 123 1.28 7.31 13.68
N LYS A 124 0.94 6.60 14.75
CA LYS A 124 0.59 5.16 14.65
C LYS A 124 -0.60 4.93 13.73
N MET A 125 -1.58 5.84 13.72
CA MET A 125 -2.71 5.78 12.79
C MET A 125 -2.25 5.84 11.34
N VAL A 126 -1.35 6.78 10.98
CA VAL A 126 -0.81 6.90 9.62
C VAL A 126 0.01 5.68 9.20
N TYR A 127 0.83 5.15 10.10
CA TYR A 127 1.57 3.90 9.82
C TYR A 127 0.64 2.71 9.60
N MET A 128 -0.45 2.63 10.38
CA MET A 128 -1.42 1.56 10.21
C MET A 128 -2.18 1.70 8.89
N GLU A 129 -2.53 2.92 8.48
CA GLU A 129 -3.14 3.18 7.17
C GLU A 129 -2.23 2.70 6.03
N GLY A 130 -0.94 3.03 6.10
CA GLY A 130 0.07 2.51 5.17
C GLY A 130 0.20 0.99 5.18
N ALA A 131 0.15 0.37 6.37
CA ALA A 131 0.21 -1.09 6.50
C ALA A 131 -1.02 -1.80 5.91
N VAL A 132 -2.24 -1.27 6.13
CA VAL A 132 -3.46 -1.82 5.51
C VAL A 132 -3.40 -1.69 4.00
N ILE A 133 -3.02 -0.52 3.47
CA ILE A 133 -2.90 -0.30 2.03
C ILE A 133 -1.84 -1.23 1.43
N GLY A 134 -0.70 -1.37 2.09
CA GLY A 134 0.35 -2.31 1.69
C GLY A 134 -0.14 -3.76 1.68
N PHE A 135 -0.86 -4.18 2.71
CA PHE A 135 -1.45 -5.52 2.79
C PHE A 135 -2.46 -5.77 1.66
N LEU A 136 -3.41 -4.86 1.45
CA LEU A 136 -4.38 -4.95 0.35
C LEU A 136 -3.68 -4.94 -1.01
N GLY A 137 -2.64 -4.12 -1.16
CA GLY A 137 -1.79 -4.08 -2.35
C GLY A 137 -1.11 -5.42 -2.60
N GLY A 138 -0.57 -6.05 -1.55
CA GLY A 138 0.04 -7.37 -1.64
C GLY A 138 -0.96 -8.47 -1.99
N VAL A 139 -2.16 -8.45 -1.43
CA VAL A 139 -3.25 -9.37 -1.83
C VAL A 139 -3.57 -9.20 -3.32
N LEU A 140 -3.68 -7.96 -3.80
CA LEU A 140 -3.90 -7.71 -5.23
C LEU A 140 -2.71 -8.15 -6.09
N GLY A 141 -1.48 -7.97 -5.62
CA GLY A 141 -0.26 -8.45 -6.26
C GLY A 141 -0.22 -9.98 -6.39
N VAL A 142 -0.63 -10.72 -5.35
CA VAL A 142 -0.76 -12.19 -5.40
C VAL A 142 -1.75 -12.59 -6.48
N ILE A 143 -2.95 -12.00 -6.47
CA ILE A 143 -4.01 -12.32 -7.44
C ILE A 143 -3.51 -12.07 -8.86
N PHE A 144 -2.89 -10.91 -9.08
CA PHE A 144 -2.34 -10.53 -10.38
C PHE A 144 -1.25 -11.48 -10.85
N SER A 145 -0.33 -11.86 -9.96
CA SER A 145 0.73 -12.81 -10.28
C SER A 145 0.19 -14.20 -10.60
N ILE A 146 -0.81 -14.69 -9.87
CA ILE A 146 -1.43 -16.00 -10.15
C ILE A 146 -2.07 -15.99 -11.54
N VAL A 147 -2.79 -14.93 -11.90
CA VAL A 147 -3.44 -14.79 -13.22
C VAL A 147 -2.39 -14.84 -14.33
N ILE A 148 -1.29 -14.10 -14.20
CA ILE A 148 -0.22 -14.09 -15.20
C ILE A 148 0.44 -15.47 -15.30
N LEU A 149 0.81 -16.07 -14.17
CA LEU A 149 1.48 -17.38 -14.14
C LEU A 149 0.57 -18.49 -14.70
N HIS A 150 -0.72 -18.42 -14.42
CA HIS A 150 -1.70 -19.35 -14.99
C HIS A 150 -1.75 -19.23 -16.51
N PHE A 151 -1.73 -18.01 -17.06
CA PHE A 151 -1.72 -17.79 -18.51
C PHE A 151 -0.41 -18.27 -19.17
N MET A 152 0.73 -18.05 -18.51
CA MET A 152 2.05 -18.44 -19.05
C MET A 152 2.31 -19.95 -19.00
N TYR A 153 2.04 -20.58 -17.86
CA TYR A 153 2.48 -21.96 -17.61
C TYR A 153 1.33 -22.97 -17.62
N LYS A 154 0.06 -22.55 -17.63
CA LYS A 154 -1.15 -23.40 -17.50
C LYS A 154 -1.18 -24.33 -16.27
N THR A 155 -0.17 -24.24 -15.39
CA THR A 155 -0.07 -24.99 -14.13
C THR A 155 0.29 -24.02 -13.03
N ILE A 156 -0.37 -24.12 -11.89
CA ILE A 156 0.02 -23.37 -10.68
C ILE A 156 1.02 -24.25 -9.94
N ALA A 157 2.28 -23.81 -9.87
CA ALA A 157 3.30 -24.49 -9.09
C ALA A 157 3.11 -24.15 -7.59
N TRP A 158 2.23 -24.91 -6.92
CA TRP A 158 1.95 -24.79 -5.47
C TRP A 158 3.16 -25.11 -4.58
N ASN A 159 4.24 -25.62 -5.17
CA ASN A 159 5.43 -26.08 -4.45
C ASN A 159 6.19 -24.95 -3.75
N GLU A 160 6.10 -23.71 -4.26
CA GLU A 160 6.90 -22.57 -3.78
C GLU A 160 6.08 -21.61 -2.90
N TRP A 161 5.49 -22.13 -1.83
CA TRP A 161 4.59 -21.37 -0.94
C TRP A 161 5.24 -20.12 -0.32
N TRP A 162 6.56 -20.13 -0.13
CA TRP A 162 7.33 -19.01 0.43
C TRP A 162 7.25 -17.75 -0.44
N ILE A 163 7.03 -17.89 -1.75
CA ILE A 163 6.91 -16.75 -2.68
C ILE A 163 5.66 -15.92 -2.36
N PHE A 164 4.56 -16.57 -1.98
CA PHE A 164 3.33 -15.87 -1.57
C PHE A 164 3.52 -15.11 -0.26
N VAL A 165 4.32 -15.65 0.66
CA VAL A 165 4.66 -14.97 1.93
C VAL A 165 5.47 -13.70 1.63
N VAL A 166 6.46 -13.78 0.74
CA VAL A 166 7.23 -12.60 0.30
C VAL A 166 6.32 -11.57 -0.37
N CYS A 167 5.34 -12.00 -1.17
CA CYS A 167 4.35 -11.12 -1.80
C CYS A 167 3.52 -10.32 -0.80
N LEU A 168 3.25 -10.89 0.37
CA LEU A 168 2.43 -10.22 1.37
C LEU A 168 3.29 -9.24 2.20
N ILE A 169 4.52 -9.64 2.51
CA ILE A 169 5.40 -8.88 3.40
C ILE A 169 6.00 -7.66 2.70
N VAL A 170 6.50 -7.80 1.48
CA VAL A 170 7.19 -6.70 0.78
C VAL A 170 6.28 -5.46 0.59
N PRO A 171 5.03 -5.60 0.10
CA PRO A 171 4.05 -4.51 0.00
C PRO A 171 3.71 -3.84 1.32
N VAL A 172 3.60 -4.62 2.41
CA VAL A 172 3.35 -4.06 3.75
C VAL A 172 4.53 -3.19 4.18
N ILE A 173 5.76 -3.66 3.97
CA ILE A 173 6.97 -2.87 4.27
C ILE A 173 6.98 -1.58 3.44
N VAL A 174 6.69 -1.68 2.14
CA VAL A 174 6.60 -0.52 1.22
C VAL A 174 5.52 0.47 1.66
N GLY A 175 4.35 -0.02 2.07
CA GLY A 175 3.26 0.78 2.61
C GLY A 175 3.64 1.50 3.90
N VAL A 176 4.34 0.82 4.81
CA VAL A 176 4.82 1.43 6.07
C VAL A 176 5.94 2.45 5.81
N ILE A 177 6.87 2.16 4.89
CA ILE A 177 7.96 3.07 4.50
C ILE A 177 7.37 4.34 3.85
N SER A 178 6.43 4.18 2.92
CA SER A 178 5.78 5.33 2.26
C SER A 178 5.02 6.21 3.26
N ALA A 179 4.45 5.63 4.32
CA ALA A 179 3.79 6.36 5.39
C ALA A 179 4.75 7.17 6.30
N ALA A 180 6.07 6.92 6.26
CA ALA A 180 7.01 7.57 7.16
C ALA A 180 7.13 9.09 6.93
N ILE A 181 7.12 9.54 5.68
CA ILE A 181 7.17 10.97 5.32
C ILE A 181 5.91 11.71 5.81
N PRO A 182 4.69 11.29 5.44
CA PRO A 182 3.47 11.95 5.90
C PRO A 182 3.29 11.87 7.42
N ALA A 183 3.65 10.75 8.06
CA ALA A 183 3.57 10.60 9.51
C ALA A 183 4.47 11.60 10.26
N ARG A 184 5.59 12.02 9.69
CA ARG A 184 6.41 13.09 10.27
C ARG A 184 5.80 14.47 10.04
N LYS A 185 5.22 14.70 8.87
CA LYS A 185 4.61 15.99 8.52
C LYS A 185 3.32 16.28 9.31
N ILE A 186 2.53 15.27 9.67
CA ILE A 186 1.24 15.41 10.40
C ILE A 186 1.37 16.08 11.78
N ILE A 187 2.54 15.97 12.42
CA ILE A 187 2.80 16.56 13.74
C ILE A 187 2.70 18.09 13.67
N LYS A 188 3.07 18.69 12.53
CA LYS A 188 3.10 20.14 12.33
C LYS A 188 1.72 20.78 12.15
N ILE A 189 0.64 19.99 12.11
CA ILE A 189 -0.73 20.52 12.01
C ILE A 189 -1.14 21.10 13.37
N ASN A 190 -1.46 22.39 13.39
CA ASN A 190 -1.87 23.13 14.58
C ASN A 190 -3.38 22.96 14.85
N PRO A 191 -3.81 22.73 16.11
CA PRO A 191 -5.23 22.54 16.45
C PRO A 191 -6.10 23.75 16.12
N SER A 192 -5.54 24.96 16.18
CA SER A 192 -6.25 26.22 15.94
C SER A 192 -6.75 26.40 14.51
N MET A 193 -6.17 25.68 13.54
CA MET A 193 -6.57 25.76 12.13
C MET A 193 -7.92 25.06 11.87
N GLY A 194 -8.27 24.04 12.64
CA GLY A 194 -9.55 23.32 12.48
C GLY A 194 -10.75 23.99 13.16
N LEU A 195 -10.52 24.98 14.02
CA LEU A 195 -11.55 25.64 14.83
C LEU A 195 -12.02 27.00 14.27
N LYS A 196 -11.39 27.49 13.19
CA LYS A 196 -11.74 28.75 12.53
C LYS A 196 -12.61 28.56 11.27
N GLY A 197 -13.12 27.33 11.05
CA GLY A 197 -14.02 26.99 9.95
C GLY A 197 -15.47 27.33 10.28
#